data_AF-A0A6P0ZX83-F1
#
_entry.id   AF-A0A6P0ZX83-F1
#
_cell.length_a   1.000
_cell.length_b   1.000
_cell.length_c   1.000
_cell.angle_alpha   90.00
_cell.angle_beta   90.00
_cell.angle_gamma   90.00
#
_symmetry.space_group_name_H-M   'P 1'
#
loop_
_entity.id
_entity.type
_entity.pdbx_description
1 polymer ?
#
loop_
_entity_poly.entity_id
_entity_poly.type
_entity_poly.pdbx_seq_one_letter_code
_entity_poly.pdbx_strand_id
1 'polypeptide(L)'
;MPKQQVVTGHKTTAPPPSQSTKIKYYVILNDGSSSGLAKARKIVPGAFLGRFPQGSRIQMGAFKNEAKANAFVNQLRQQGMSASIYIP
;
A
#
# COMPACT_ATOMS: atom_id res chain seq x y z
N MET A 1 -19.92 -41.52 31.81
CA MET A 1 -19.48 -40.38 30.97
C MET A 1 -17.95 -40.33 31.07
N PRO A 2 -17.19 -40.15 29.98
CA PRO A 2 -17.35 -39.07 28.99
C PRO A 2 -17.35 -39.52 27.51
N LYS A 3 -17.98 -38.70 26.66
CA LYS A 3 -17.79 -38.63 25.21
C LYS A 3 -16.68 -37.62 24.94
N GLN A 4 -15.71 -37.88 24.05
CA GLN A 4 -15.17 -37.02 22.95
C GLN A 4 -14.11 -37.88 22.20
N GLN A 5 -14.39 -38.39 21.00
CA GLN A 5 -14.25 -37.79 19.65
C GLN A 5 -12.99 -38.32 18.91
N VAL A 6 -13.28 -39.13 17.89
CA VAL A 6 -12.47 -39.60 16.73
C VAL A 6 -12.09 -38.39 15.84
N VAL A 7 -10.99 -38.26 15.06
CA VAL A 7 -10.25 -39.12 14.11
C VAL A 7 -8.90 -38.43 13.70
N THR A 8 -7.84 -39.24 13.53
CA THR A 8 -6.79 -39.26 12.48
C THR A 8 -6.17 -37.95 11.91
N GLY A 9 -4.84 -37.77 12.11
CA GLY A 9 -3.92 -36.94 11.29
C GLY A 9 -4.20 -35.43 11.33
N HIS A 10 -3.28 -34.48 11.54
CA HIS A 10 -1.96 -34.25 10.98
C HIS A 10 -1.24 -33.32 11.98
N LYS A 11 0.10 -33.43 12.05
CA LYS A 11 1.04 -32.50 12.69
C LYS A 11 0.45 -31.09 12.97
N THR A 12 0.41 -30.70 14.25
CA THR A 12 0.06 -29.36 14.77
C THR A 12 0.34 -28.26 13.75
N THR A 13 -0.68 -27.85 13.00
CA THR A 13 -0.54 -26.81 12.00
C THR A 13 -1.04 -25.53 12.66
N ALA A 14 -0.09 -24.66 13.00
CA ALA A 14 -0.38 -23.26 13.33
C ALA A 14 -1.40 -22.71 12.32
N PRO A 15 -2.31 -21.80 12.72
CA PRO A 15 -3.20 -21.16 11.77
C PRO A 15 -2.36 -20.72 10.56
N PRO A 16 -2.78 -20.99 9.31
CA PRO A 16 -2.03 -20.56 8.15
C PRO A 16 -1.68 -19.10 8.37
N PRO A 17 -0.41 -18.66 8.18
CA PRO A 17 -0.10 -17.24 8.30
C PRO A 17 -1.13 -16.58 7.40
N SER A 18 -2.05 -15.82 7.99
CA SER A 18 -3.01 -15.05 7.23
C SER A 18 -2.13 -14.25 6.30
N GLN A 19 -2.02 -14.69 5.05
CA GLN A 19 -1.33 -14.01 3.96
C GLN A 19 -2.21 -12.82 3.66
N SER A 20 -2.29 -11.95 4.66
CA SER A 20 -2.79 -10.61 4.61
C SER A 20 -2.05 -10.12 3.39
N THR A 21 -2.79 -9.94 2.31
CA THR A 21 -2.25 -9.38 1.09
C THR A 21 -2.01 -7.90 1.40
N LYS A 22 -1.11 -7.64 2.36
CA LYS A 22 -0.84 -6.35 2.94
C LYS A 22 -0.29 -5.56 1.79
N ILE A 23 -0.94 -4.42 1.57
CA ILE A 23 -0.40 -3.43 0.69
C ILE A 23 0.95 -3.01 1.29
N LYS A 24 2.02 -3.28 0.57
CA LYS A 24 3.40 -3.02 1.00
C LYS A 24 3.96 -1.75 0.37
N TYR A 25 3.46 -1.37 -0.80
CA TYR A 25 4.04 -0.30 -1.61
C TYR A 25 3.06 0.86 -1.73
N TYR A 26 3.34 1.96 -1.04
CA TYR A 26 2.52 3.17 -1.10
C TYR A 26 3.19 4.15 -2.03
N VAL A 27 2.51 4.57 -3.08
CA VAL A 27 3.02 5.62 -3.96
C VAL A 27 2.63 6.96 -3.35
N ILE A 28 3.65 7.76 -3.03
CA ILE A 28 3.50 9.05 -2.39
C ILE A 28 4.19 10.13 -3.22
N LEU A 29 3.70 11.36 -3.19
CA LEU A 29 4.42 12.52 -3.69
C LEU A 29 5.21 13.15 -2.55
N ASN A 30 6.48 13.45 -2.81
CA ASN A 30 7.33 14.20 -1.89
C ASN A 30 6.88 15.67 -1.79
N ASP A 31 6.17 16.16 -2.80
CA ASP A 31 5.51 17.45 -2.81
C ASP A 31 4.15 17.34 -2.09
N GLY A 32 4.00 18.10 -1.00
CA GLY A 32 2.77 18.16 -0.21
C GLY A 32 1.90 19.39 -0.52
N SER A 33 2.20 20.12 -1.60
CA SER A 33 1.53 21.39 -1.90
C SER A 33 0.11 21.19 -2.42
N SER A 34 -0.74 22.20 -2.23
CA SER A 34 -2.14 22.20 -2.69
C SER A 34 -2.26 21.93 -4.19
N SER A 35 -1.33 22.47 -4.99
CA SER A 35 -1.23 22.23 -6.43
C SER A 35 -0.88 20.78 -6.76
N GLY A 36 0.03 20.17 -5.99
CA GLY A 36 0.35 18.75 -6.09
C GLY A 36 -0.86 17.88 -5.77
N LEU A 37 -1.63 18.24 -4.74
CA LEU A 37 -2.83 17.50 -4.35
C LEU A 37 -3.95 17.62 -5.39
N ALA A 38 -4.14 18.80 -5.99
CA ALA A 38 -5.10 18.97 -7.06
C ALA A 38 -4.74 18.12 -8.30
N LYS A 39 -3.46 18.10 -8.69
CA LYS A 39 -2.96 17.22 -9.78
C LYS A 39 -3.11 15.75 -9.42
N ALA A 40 -2.77 15.39 -8.20
CA ALA A 40 -2.89 14.05 -7.66
C ALA A 40 -4.33 13.54 -7.76
N ARG A 41 -5.30 14.33 -7.30
CA ARG A 41 -6.73 14.01 -7.34
C ARG A 41 -7.29 13.91 -8.75
N LYS A 42 -6.72 14.61 -9.74
CA LYS A 42 -7.08 14.45 -11.16
C LYS A 42 -6.70 13.07 -11.70
N ILE A 43 -5.59 12.50 -11.25
CA ILE A 43 -5.08 11.20 -11.73
C ILE A 43 -5.66 10.07 -10.91
N VAL A 44 -5.66 10.22 -9.59
CA VAL A 44 -6.25 9.29 -8.65
C VAL A 44 -7.24 10.05 -7.78
N PRO A 45 -8.56 9.89 -7.99
CA PRO A 45 -9.56 10.61 -7.20
C PRO A 45 -9.50 10.27 -5.70
N GLY A 46 -8.92 9.11 -5.36
CA GLY A 46 -8.62 8.69 -3.99
C GLY A 46 -7.30 9.21 -3.42
N ALA A 47 -6.59 10.11 -4.11
CA ALA A 47 -5.36 10.68 -3.58
C ALA A 47 -5.65 11.67 -2.45
N PHE A 48 -4.87 11.59 -1.38
CA PHE A 48 -5.03 12.43 -0.20
C PHE A 48 -3.68 12.85 0.38
N LEU A 49 -3.66 14.00 1.04
CA LEU A 49 -2.49 14.43 1.80
C LEU A 49 -2.45 13.66 3.12
N GLY A 50 -1.43 12.84 3.30
CA GLY A 50 -1.14 12.13 4.53
C GLY A 50 -0.02 12.81 5.31
N ARG A 51 -0.02 12.62 6.64
CA ARG A 51 1.12 13.01 7.48
C ARG A 51 2.04 11.79 7.61
N PHE A 52 3.23 11.90 7.04
CA PHE A 52 4.26 10.88 7.12
C PHE A 52 5.38 11.34 8.07
N PRO A 53 6.25 10.42 8.55
CA PRO A 53 7.39 10.80 9.40
C PRO A 53 8.31 11.82 8.74
N GLN A 54 8.34 11.83 7.40
CA GLN A 54 9.15 12.71 6.56
C GLN A 54 8.44 14.04 6.22
N GLY A 55 7.26 14.31 6.80
CA GLY A 55 6.46 15.51 6.55
C GLY A 55 5.10 15.23 5.90
N SER A 56 4.40 16.30 5.49
CA SER A 56 3.15 16.17 4.73
C SER A 56 3.45 15.67 3.32
N ARG A 57 2.90 14.52 2.94
CA ARG A 57 3.08 13.92 1.62
C ARG A 57 1.78 13.44 1.05
N ILE A 58 1.64 13.44 -0.27
CA ILE A 58 0.39 13.06 -0.91
C ILE A 58 0.43 11.58 -1.21
N GLN A 59 -0.40 10.78 -0.54
CA GLN A 59 -0.57 9.39 -0.92
C GLN A 59 -1.45 9.32 -2.17
N MET A 60 -0.85 8.83 -3.24
CA MET A 60 -1.50 8.65 -4.53
C MET A 60 -2.20 7.32 -4.65
N GLY A 61 -1.66 6.28 -4.00
CA GLY A 61 -2.18 4.94 -4.15
C GLY A 61 -1.39 3.94 -3.34
N ALA A 62 -1.97 2.75 -3.21
CA ALA A 62 -1.48 1.72 -2.34
C ALA A 62 -1.50 0.40 -3.14
N PHE A 63 -0.32 -0.17 -3.39
CA PHE A 63 -0.10 -1.29 -4.29
C PHE A 63 0.47 -2.51 -3.56
N LYS A 64 0.01 -3.69 -3.98
CA LYS A 64 0.51 -4.98 -3.50
C LYS A 64 1.75 -5.46 -4.26
N ASN A 65 1.97 -4.93 -5.46
CA ASN A 65 3.05 -5.33 -6.37
C ASN A 65 3.98 -4.13 -6.61
N GLU A 66 5.28 -4.34 -6.41
CA GLU A 66 6.31 -3.34 -6.60
C GLU A 66 6.38 -2.79 -8.02
N ALA A 67 6.34 -3.67 -9.04
CA ALA A 67 6.43 -3.27 -10.44
C ALA A 67 5.28 -2.33 -10.83
N LYS A 68 4.07 -2.58 -10.31
CA LYS A 68 2.92 -1.67 -10.51
C LYS A 68 3.13 -0.32 -9.83
N ALA A 69 3.63 -0.32 -8.59
CA ALA A 69 3.94 0.91 -7.88
C ALA A 69 5.03 1.73 -8.60
N ASN A 70 6.06 1.05 -9.09
CA ASN A 70 7.20 1.65 -9.78
C ASN A 70 6.81 2.22 -11.15
N ALA A 71 6.01 1.48 -11.92
CA ALA A 71 5.42 1.99 -13.17
C ALA A 71 4.58 3.25 -12.91
N PHE A 72 3.78 3.25 -11.86
CA PHE A 72 2.95 4.40 -11.49
C PHE A 72 3.79 5.60 -11.04
N VAL A 73 4.83 5.39 -10.21
CA VAL A 73 5.81 6.44 -9.86
C VAL A 73 6.46 7.02 -11.12
N ASN A 74 6.88 6.18 -12.05
CA ASN A 74 7.53 6.64 -13.28
C ASN A 74 6.57 7.49 -14.13
N GLN A 75 5.30 7.09 -14.25
CA GLN A 75 4.27 7.87 -14.92
C GLN A 75 4.09 9.25 -14.27
N LEU A 76 4.05 9.31 -12.93
CA LEU A 76 3.93 10.59 -12.20
C LEU A 76 5.16 11.47 -12.42
N ARG A 77 6.36 10.88 -12.44
CA ARG A 77 7.61 11.60 -12.73
C ARG A 77 7.63 12.16 -14.16
N GLN A 78 7.10 11.43 -15.14
CA GLN A 78 6.97 11.93 -16.52
C GLN A 78 6.01 13.12 -16.62
N GLN A 79 5.02 13.20 -15.73
CA GLN A 79 4.13 14.37 -15.62
C GLN A 79 4.74 15.51 -14.77
N GLY A 80 6.02 15.40 -14.40
CA GLY A 80 6.74 16.41 -13.61
C GLY A 80 6.41 16.39 -12.12
N MET A 81 5.89 15.28 -11.59
CA MET A 81 5.62 15.12 -10.15
C MET A 81 6.70 14.29 -9.47
N SER A 82 7.19 14.79 -8.33
CA SER A 82 8.17 14.09 -7.49
C SER A 82 7.51 12.96 -6.71
N ALA A 83 7.29 11.81 -7.36
CA ALA A 83 6.73 10.60 -6.76
C ALA A 83 7.81 9.67 -6.21
N SER A 84 7.48 8.94 -5.15
CA SER A 84 8.35 7.97 -4.47
C SER A 84 7.51 6.81 -3.91
N ILE A 85 8.13 5.64 -3.78
CA ILE A 85 7.50 4.51 -3.10
C ILE A 85 7.87 4.58 -1.62
N TYR A 86 6.86 4.53 -0.77
CA TYR A 86 6.96 4.40 0.67
C TYR A 86 6.56 2.98 1.07
N ILE A 87 7.38 2.39 1.94
CA ILE A 87 7.14 1.08 2.53
C ILE A 87 7.14 1.32 4.04
N PRO A 88 6.02 1.07 4.74
CA PRO A 88 5.92 1.26 6.19
C PRO A 88 6.71 0.23 6.98
#